data_AF-A0A838EG93-F1
#
_entry.id   AF-A0A838EG93-F1
#
_cell.length_a   1.000
_cell.length_b   1.000
_cell.length_c   1.000
_cell.angle_alpha   90.00
_cell.angle_beta   90.00
_cell.angle_gamma   90.00
#
_symmetry.space_group_name_H-M   'P 1'
#
loop_
_entity.id
_entity.type
_entity.pdbx_description
1 polymer ?
#
loop_
_entity_poly.entity_id
_entity_poly.type
_entity_poly.pdbx_seq_one_letter_code
_entity_poly.pdbx_strand_id
1 'polypeptide(L)'
;LGVLLTTGATGGDLGTLLAHSIGTSPLSRIVILLLAFSTIANNVPGDYSFALSTQALGLKVVKRWILTIIGAVIYLAIALAIAANFNINLQGFLLLIAYWLGAWSSIMLIEFYVIRKGTVPAEDYETASKLPVGIAAMSALVIGLALAALGVNQASVIGFEGPLSHVLADADIGFPLAIILAGLIYYPLRRWELAKFKR
;
A
#
# COMPACT_ATOMS: atom_id res chain seq x y z
N LEU A 1 -15.95 -12.95 -2.70
CA LEU A 1 -16.59 -13.14 -1.37
C LEU A 1 -17.12 -11.82 -0.81
N GLY A 2 -16.33 -10.73 -0.76
CA GLY A 2 -16.79 -9.41 -0.29
C GLY A 2 -18.06 -8.91 -0.98
N VAL A 3 -18.10 -8.90 -2.31
CA VAL A 3 -19.30 -8.51 -3.08
C VAL A 3 -20.50 -9.42 -2.75
N LEU A 4 -20.34 -10.74 -2.78
CA LEU A 4 -21.40 -11.71 -2.45
C LEU A 4 -21.91 -11.58 -1.00
N LEU A 5 -21.01 -11.33 -0.04
CA LEU A 5 -21.35 -11.10 1.37
C LEU A 5 -22.06 -9.76 1.57
N THR A 6 -21.64 -8.69 0.88
CA THR A 6 -22.37 -7.40 0.89
C THR A 6 -23.71 -7.48 0.17
N THR A 7 -23.84 -8.36 -0.82
CA THR A 7 -25.13 -8.59 -1.51
C THR A 7 -26.11 -9.31 -0.57
N GLY A 8 -25.62 -10.29 0.19
CA GLY A 8 -26.42 -11.04 1.16
C GLY A 8 -26.71 -10.31 2.48
N ALA A 9 -25.81 -9.43 2.94
CA ALA A 9 -25.91 -8.76 4.23
C ALA A 9 -26.52 -7.35 4.18
N THR A 10 -26.32 -6.61 3.08
CA THR A 10 -26.72 -5.19 3.00
C THR A 10 -27.52 -4.83 1.75
N GLY A 11 -27.92 -5.81 0.92
CA GLY A 11 -28.65 -5.53 -0.32
C GLY A 11 -27.86 -4.63 -1.27
N GLY A 12 -26.54 -4.81 -1.32
CA GLY A 12 -25.63 -3.92 -2.06
C GLY A 12 -25.74 -4.03 -3.59
N ASP A 13 -25.92 -2.86 -4.21
CA ASP A 13 -26.16 -2.60 -5.64
C ASP A 13 -25.16 -3.30 -6.60
N LEU A 14 -23.89 -3.46 -6.23
CA LEU A 14 -22.86 -4.05 -7.13
C LEU A 14 -23.06 -5.53 -7.43
N GLY A 15 -23.50 -6.33 -6.46
CA GLY A 15 -23.73 -7.77 -6.68
C GLY A 15 -25.00 -8.03 -7.48
N THR A 16 -26.04 -7.22 -7.24
CA THR A 16 -27.26 -7.22 -8.04
C THR A 16 -27.00 -6.68 -9.45
N LEU A 17 -26.20 -5.63 -9.61
CA LEU A 17 -25.79 -5.11 -10.91
C LEU A 17 -24.97 -6.12 -11.71
N LEU A 18 -24.05 -6.85 -11.09
CA LEU A 18 -23.31 -7.93 -11.76
C LEU A 18 -24.23 -9.10 -12.15
N ALA A 19 -25.16 -9.50 -11.28
CA ALA A 19 -26.14 -10.52 -11.62
C ALA A 19 -27.13 -10.06 -12.72
N HIS A 20 -27.48 -8.78 -12.75
CA HIS A 20 -28.38 -8.19 -13.72
C HIS A 20 -27.70 -7.94 -15.08
N SER A 21 -26.43 -7.54 -15.09
CA SER A 21 -25.64 -7.26 -16.31
C SER A 21 -25.16 -8.52 -17.03
N ILE A 22 -24.87 -9.61 -16.31
CA ILE A 22 -24.42 -10.89 -16.90
C ILE A 22 -25.62 -11.80 -17.23
N GLY A 23 -26.81 -11.50 -16.69
CA GLY A 23 -28.05 -12.25 -16.92
C GLY A 23 -28.20 -13.49 -16.03
N THR A 24 -29.32 -14.21 -16.15
CA THR A 24 -29.68 -15.35 -15.27
C THR A 24 -29.35 -16.73 -15.85
N SER A 25 -28.62 -16.78 -16.96
CA SER A 25 -28.29 -18.03 -17.66
C SER A 25 -27.43 -18.98 -16.81
N PRO A 26 -27.45 -20.30 -17.06
CA PRO A 26 -26.54 -21.23 -16.37
C PRO A 26 -25.07 -20.86 -16.52
N LEU A 27 -24.69 -20.26 -17.66
CA LEU A 27 -23.34 -19.79 -17.94
C LEU A 27 -22.95 -18.59 -17.06
N SER A 28 -23.88 -17.65 -16.78
CA SER A 28 -23.61 -16.52 -15.90
C SER A 28 -23.28 -16.94 -14.48
N ARG A 29 -23.92 -18.01 -13.97
CA ARG A 29 -23.62 -18.58 -12.65
C ARG A 29 -22.19 -19.08 -12.56
N ILE A 30 -21.70 -19.74 -13.61
CA ILE A 30 -20.30 -20.20 -13.70
C ILE A 30 -19.35 -19.00 -13.72
N VAL A 31 -19.67 -17.96 -14.49
CA VAL A 31 -18.86 -16.72 -14.55
C VAL A 31 -18.80 -16.03 -13.20
N ILE A 32 -19.92 -15.90 -12.48
CA ILE A 32 -19.96 -15.29 -11.14
C ILE A 32 -19.11 -16.12 -10.15
N LEU A 33 -19.16 -17.46 -10.22
CA LEU A 33 -18.30 -18.32 -9.41
C LEU A 33 -16.81 -18.11 -9.73
N LEU A 34 -16.44 -18.03 -11.01
CA LEU A 34 -15.06 -17.77 -11.43
C LEU A 34 -14.58 -16.39 -10.98
N LEU A 35 -15.42 -15.35 -11.07
CA LEU A 35 -15.11 -14.01 -10.56
C LEU A 35 -14.92 -14.01 -9.03
N ALA A 36 -15.74 -14.79 -8.31
CA ALA A 36 -15.60 -14.96 -6.87
C ALA A 36 -14.26 -15.63 -6.51
N PHE A 37 -13.87 -16.70 -7.22
CA PHE A 37 -12.57 -17.35 -7.03
C PHE A 37 -11.40 -16.47 -7.43
N SER A 38 -11.51 -15.70 -8.53
CA SER A 38 -10.49 -14.73 -8.96
C SER A 38 -10.23 -13.68 -7.88
N THR A 39 -11.30 -13.15 -7.27
CA THR A 39 -11.18 -12.19 -6.16
C THR A 39 -10.44 -12.81 -4.97
N ILE A 40 -10.74 -14.07 -4.61
CA ILE A 40 -10.04 -14.77 -3.53
C ILE A 40 -8.56 -14.94 -3.89
N ALA A 41 -8.27 -15.45 -5.08
CA ALA A 41 -6.91 -15.67 -5.56
C ALA A 41 -6.07 -14.39 -5.55
N ASN A 42 -6.66 -13.24 -5.91
CA ASN A 42 -5.98 -11.95 -5.89
C ASN A 42 -5.62 -11.46 -4.48
N ASN A 43 -6.38 -11.85 -3.45
CA ASN A 43 -6.13 -11.41 -2.07
C ASN A 43 -5.12 -12.32 -1.33
N VAL A 44 -4.95 -13.57 -1.75
CA VAL A 44 -4.02 -14.53 -1.12
C VAL A 44 -2.59 -13.98 -0.99
N PRO A 45 -1.97 -13.36 -2.03
CA PRO A 45 -0.63 -12.78 -1.91
C PRO A 45 -0.56 -11.63 -0.89
N GLY A 46 -1.63 -10.84 -0.76
CA GLY A 46 -1.70 -9.74 0.20
C GLY A 46 -1.68 -10.24 1.65
N ASP A 47 -2.53 -11.22 1.96
CA ASP A 47 -2.61 -11.82 3.30
C ASP A 47 -1.34 -12.57 3.68
N TYR A 48 -0.75 -13.28 2.71
CA TYR A 48 0.53 -13.95 2.92
C TYR A 48 1.65 -12.95 3.22
N SER A 49 1.73 -11.87 2.44
CA SER A 49 2.70 -10.78 2.64
C SER A 49 2.54 -10.16 4.03
N PHE A 50 1.31 -9.87 4.46
CA PHE A 50 1.03 -9.35 5.80
C PHE A 50 1.57 -10.26 6.90
N ALA A 51 1.26 -11.56 6.84
CA ALA A 51 1.71 -12.51 7.84
C ALA A 51 3.24 -12.66 7.86
N LEU A 52 3.89 -12.66 6.68
CA LEU A 52 5.34 -12.72 6.57
C LEU A 52 6.02 -11.47 7.12
N SER A 53 5.54 -10.27 6.77
CA SER A 53 6.04 -9.00 7.29
C SER A 53 5.90 -8.92 8.81
N THR A 54 4.77 -9.39 9.35
CA THR A 54 4.53 -9.43 10.81
C THR A 54 5.50 -10.37 11.52
N GLN A 55 5.81 -11.52 10.92
CA GLN A 55 6.86 -12.43 11.44
C GLN A 55 8.26 -11.80 11.36
N ALA A 56 8.55 -11.04 10.30
CA ALA A 56 9.82 -10.33 10.14
C ALA A 56 10.02 -9.24 11.21
N LEU A 57 8.93 -8.61 11.69
CA LEU A 57 8.95 -7.63 12.79
C LEU A 57 9.23 -8.25 14.18
N GLY A 58 9.21 -9.58 14.32
CA GLY A 58 9.58 -10.26 15.57
C GLY A 58 8.51 -11.19 16.13
N LEU A 59 7.29 -11.22 15.56
CA LEU A 59 6.22 -12.14 15.99
C LEU A 59 6.37 -13.55 15.40
N LYS A 60 7.60 -14.08 15.40
CA LYS A 60 7.95 -15.41 14.86
C LYS A 60 7.30 -16.56 15.65
N VAL A 61 6.90 -16.32 16.90
CA VAL A 61 6.25 -17.31 17.78
C VAL A 61 4.83 -17.65 17.30
N VAL A 62 4.16 -16.72 16.60
CA VAL A 62 2.78 -16.94 16.13
C VAL A 62 2.81 -17.69 14.80
N LYS A 63 2.04 -18.78 14.73
CA LYS A 63 1.89 -19.57 13.50
C LYS A 63 1.30 -18.70 12.38
N ARG A 64 1.85 -18.82 11.18
CA ARG A 64 1.51 -17.98 10.02
C ARG A 64 0.01 -17.96 9.71
N TRP A 65 -0.65 -19.12 9.73
CA TRP A 65 -2.08 -19.24 9.43
C TRP A 65 -2.97 -18.44 10.40
N ILE A 66 -2.51 -18.24 11.64
CA ILE A 66 -3.22 -17.44 12.65
C ILE A 66 -3.11 -15.96 12.27
N LEU A 67 -1.90 -15.49 11.91
CA LEU A 67 -1.67 -14.11 11.47
C LEU A 67 -2.45 -13.78 10.20
N THR A 68 -2.55 -14.71 9.25
CA THR A 68 -3.37 -14.50 8.03
C THR A 68 -4.86 -14.37 8.37
N ILE A 69 -5.39 -15.16 9.31
CA ILE A 69 -6.80 -15.04 9.73
C ILE A 69 -7.04 -13.71 10.45
N ILE A 70 -6.12 -13.29 11.32
CA ILE A 70 -6.22 -12.00 12.01
C ILE A 70 -6.22 -10.85 11.00
N GLY A 71 -5.27 -10.87 10.05
CA GLY A 71 -5.24 -9.91 8.96
C GLY A 71 -6.55 -9.89 8.17
N ALA A 72 -7.11 -11.07 7.90
CA ALA A 72 -8.38 -11.23 7.19
C ALA A 72 -9.57 -10.58 7.90
N VAL A 73 -9.67 -10.78 9.22
CA VAL A 73 -10.72 -10.15 10.02
C VAL A 73 -10.55 -8.62 10.06
N ILE A 74 -9.31 -8.14 10.18
CA ILE A 74 -9.02 -6.70 10.25
C ILE A 74 -9.37 -5.99 8.94
N TYR A 75 -8.88 -6.47 7.79
CA TYR A 75 -9.19 -5.79 6.52
C TYR A 75 -10.67 -5.91 6.18
N LEU A 76 -11.35 -7.01 6.57
CA LEU A 76 -12.78 -7.16 6.37
C LEU A 76 -13.56 -6.12 7.18
N ALA A 77 -13.21 -5.92 8.45
CA ALA A 77 -13.83 -4.90 9.30
C ALA A 77 -13.64 -3.48 8.72
N ILE A 78 -12.43 -3.17 8.26
CA ILE A 78 -12.13 -1.89 7.59
C ILE A 78 -12.95 -1.73 6.30
N ALA A 79 -13.01 -2.78 5.47
CA ALA A 79 -13.78 -2.76 4.22
C ALA A 79 -15.27 -2.52 4.47
N LEU A 80 -15.84 -3.13 5.52
CA LEU A 80 -17.23 -2.91 5.91
C LEU A 80 -17.48 -1.47 6.38
N ALA A 81 -16.56 -0.88 7.15
CA ALA A 81 -16.66 0.51 7.59
C ALA A 81 -16.59 1.50 6.42
N ILE A 82 -15.79 1.19 5.40
CA ILE A 82 -15.55 2.05 4.24
C ILE A 82 -16.66 1.94 3.17
N ALA A 83 -17.44 0.87 3.19
CA ALA A 83 -18.42 0.54 2.14
C ALA A 83 -19.51 1.61 1.90
N ALA A 84 -19.87 2.40 2.94
CA ALA A 84 -20.93 3.40 2.83
C ALA A 84 -20.61 4.52 1.81
N ASN A 85 -19.35 4.94 1.72
CA ASN A 85 -18.88 5.98 0.78
C ASN A 85 -17.81 5.40 -0.15
N PHE A 86 -18.09 4.24 -0.75
CA PHE A 86 -17.10 3.45 -1.48
C PHE A 86 -16.31 4.24 -2.53
N ASN A 87 -16.97 5.05 -3.36
CA ASN A 87 -16.29 5.77 -4.45
C ASN A 87 -15.27 6.80 -3.93
N ILE A 88 -15.68 7.67 -2.99
CA ILE A 88 -14.80 8.69 -2.41
C ILE A 88 -13.65 8.01 -1.65
N ASN A 89 -13.97 7.00 -0.84
CA ASN A 89 -12.95 6.30 -0.07
C ASN A 89 -11.98 5.51 -0.95
N LEU A 90 -12.45 4.92 -2.06
CA LEU A 90 -11.60 4.22 -3.02
C LEU A 90 -10.65 5.20 -3.70
N GLN A 91 -11.14 6.37 -4.13
CA GLN A 91 -10.28 7.40 -4.71
C GLN A 91 -9.21 7.86 -3.72
N GLY A 92 -9.58 8.11 -2.46
CA GLY A 92 -8.63 8.54 -1.43
C GLY A 92 -7.58 7.47 -1.12
N PHE A 93 -8.00 6.22 -1.09
CA PHE A 93 -7.11 5.08 -0.91
C PHE A 93 -6.13 4.90 -2.07
N LEU A 94 -6.60 5.02 -3.31
CA LEU A 94 -5.75 4.92 -4.50
C LEU A 94 -4.68 6.02 -4.51
N LEU A 95 -5.03 7.25 -4.14
CA LEU A 95 -4.08 8.36 -4.05
C LEU A 95 -3.07 8.15 -2.93
N LEU A 96 -3.53 7.74 -1.74
CA LEU A 96 -2.66 7.42 -0.61
C LEU A 96 -1.62 6.36 -1.01
N ILE A 97 -2.06 5.27 -1.64
CA ILE A 97 -1.17 4.22 -2.11
C ILE A 97 -0.22 4.76 -3.19
N ALA A 98 -0.69 5.57 -4.13
CA ALA A 98 0.16 6.14 -5.18
C ALA A 98 1.30 6.97 -4.58
N TYR A 99 1.01 7.90 -3.67
CA TYR A 99 2.03 8.76 -3.05
C TYR A 99 3.02 7.95 -2.21
N TRP A 100 2.51 7.04 -1.38
CA TRP A 100 3.31 6.14 -0.56
C TRP A 100 4.24 5.28 -1.42
N LEU A 101 3.70 4.60 -2.43
CA LEU A 101 4.48 3.71 -3.29
C LEU A 101 5.49 4.48 -4.12
N GLY A 102 5.17 5.70 -4.58
CA GLY A 102 6.11 6.57 -5.27
C GLY A 102 7.32 6.89 -4.41
N ALA A 103 7.10 7.38 -3.19
CA ALA A 103 8.18 7.67 -2.24
C ALA A 103 9.01 6.43 -1.91
N TRP A 104 8.35 5.32 -1.56
CA TRP A 104 9.03 4.07 -1.20
C TRP A 104 9.85 3.49 -2.36
N SER A 105 9.31 3.53 -3.58
CA SER A 105 10.03 3.06 -4.78
C SER A 105 11.30 3.86 -5.02
N SER A 106 11.26 5.19 -4.87
CA SER A 106 12.44 6.05 -4.99
C SER A 106 13.55 5.68 -4.01
N ILE A 107 13.19 5.47 -2.74
CA ILE A 107 14.11 5.03 -1.68
C ILE A 107 14.76 3.68 -2.05
N MET A 108 13.93 2.70 -2.44
CA MET A 108 14.41 1.36 -2.81
C MET A 108 15.33 1.38 -4.03
N LEU A 109 15.01 2.18 -5.05
CA LEU A 109 15.84 2.34 -6.25
C LEU A 109 17.22 2.91 -5.88
N ILE A 110 17.28 3.93 -5.02
CA ILE A 110 18.55 4.53 -4.59
C ILE A 110 19.36 3.54 -3.74
N GLU A 111 18.73 2.84 -2.80
CA GLU A 111 19.42 1.84 -1.97
C GLU A 111 20.01 0.72 -2.84
N PHE A 112 19.22 0.17 -3.76
CA PHE A 112 19.65 -0.97 -4.57
C PHE A 112 20.68 -0.59 -5.64
N TYR A 113 20.41 0.46 -6.42
CA TYR A 113 21.25 0.81 -7.58
C TYR A 113 22.43 1.72 -7.22
N VAL A 114 22.25 2.68 -6.33
CA VAL A 114 23.28 3.71 -6.06
C VAL A 114 24.18 3.29 -4.91
N ILE A 115 23.60 2.77 -3.82
CA ILE A 115 24.34 2.47 -2.59
C ILE A 115 24.89 1.04 -2.60
N ARG A 116 24.02 0.05 -2.77
CA ARG A 116 24.39 -1.37 -2.79
C ARG A 116 24.94 -1.83 -4.12
N LYS A 117 24.72 -1.07 -5.21
CA LYS A 117 25.18 -1.38 -6.58
C LYS A 117 24.84 -2.81 -7.00
N GLY A 118 23.65 -3.29 -6.63
CA GLY A 118 23.17 -4.64 -6.92
C GLY A 118 23.72 -5.76 -6.03
N THR A 119 24.52 -5.45 -5.00
CA THR A 119 25.02 -6.45 -4.06
C THR A 119 24.04 -6.65 -2.89
N VAL A 120 23.53 -7.86 -2.76
CA VAL A 120 22.56 -8.23 -1.72
C VAL A 120 23.03 -9.55 -1.08
N PRO A 121 23.80 -9.50 0.02
CA PRO A 121 24.25 -10.71 0.70
C PRO A 121 23.06 -11.40 1.39
N ALA A 122 22.59 -12.49 0.80
CA ALA A 122 21.45 -13.26 1.31
C ALA A 122 21.70 -13.82 2.73
N GLU A 123 22.96 -14.11 3.05
CA GLU A 123 23.38 -14.68 4.33
C GLU A 123 23.24 -13.68 5.50
N ASP A 124 23.22 -12.38 5.22
CA ASP A 124 23.17 -11.35 6.26
C ASP A 124 21.74 -11.08 6.76
N TYR A 125 20.71 -11.56 6.05
CA TYR A 125 19.30 -11.27 6.35
C TYR A 125 18.81 -11.86 7.68
N GLU A 126 19.45 -12.91 8.18
CA GLU A 126 19.10 -13.49 9.49
C GLU A 126 19.82 -12.77 10.65
N THR A 127 20.85 -11.98 10.34
CA THR A 127 21.69 -11.33 11.35
C THR A 127 21.29 -9.88 11.53
N ALA A 128 20.51 -9.58 12.57
CA ALA A 128 20.02 -8.23 12.86
C ALA A 128 21.13 -7.16 12.95
N SER A 129 22.33 -7.54 13.39
CA SER A 129 23.47 -6.62 13.48
C SER A 129 24.10 -6.26 12.13
N LYS A 130 23.79 -6.97 11.05
CA LYS A 130 24.27 -6.67 9.69
C LYS A 130 23.23 -5.95 8.84
N LEU A 131 22.00 -5.84 9.35
CA LEU A 131 20.94 -5.10 8.69
C LEU A 131 21.08 -3.59 8.96
N PRO A 132 20.69 -2.75 8.00
CA PRO A 132 20.64 -1.31 8.19
C PRO A 132 19.62 -0.96 9.28
N VAL A 133 19.92 0.08 10.07
CA VAL A 133 19.05 0.53 11.17
C VAL A 133 17.70 1.02 10.67
N GLY A 134 17.63 1.47 9.41
CA GLY A 134 16.39 1.86 8.74
C GLY A 134 15.89 3.25 9.11
N ILE A 135 16.65 4.01 9.91
CA ILE A 135 16.29 5.37 10.32
C ILE A 135 16.33 6.30 9.11
N ALA A 136 17.34 6.15 8.24
CA ALA A 136 17.42 6.93 7.01
C ALA A 136 16.22 6.71 6.10
N ALA A 137 15.80 5.46 5.90
CA ALA A 137 14.66 5.11 5.05
C ALA A 137 13.35 5.64 5.64
N MET A 138 13.12 5.43 6.94
CA MET A 138 11.87 5.86 7.57
C MET A 138 11.75 7.39 7.65
N SER A 139 12.86 8.07 7.96
CA SER A 139 12.89 9.54 7.99
C SER A 139 12.68 10.13 6.60
N ALA A 140 13.33 9.58 5.58
CA ALA A 140 13.16 10.04 4.20
C ALA A 140 11.73 9.83 3.68
N LEU A 141 11.10 8.73 4.08
CA LEU A 141 9.72 8.43 3.72
C LEU A 141 8.74 9.39 4.39
N VAL A 142 8.86 9.60 5.70
CA VAL A 142 7.98 10.51 6.45
C VAL A 142 8.17 11.96 5.98
N ILE A 143 9.41 12.44 5.91
CA ILE A 143 9.69 13.82 5.47
C ILE A 143 9.33 13.99 4.00
N GLY A 144 9.65 13.02 3.14
CA GLY A 144 9.33 13.05 1.73
C GLY A 144 7.82 13.13 1.47
N LEU A 145 7.02 12.35 2.18
CA LEU A 145 5.55 12.41 2.09
C LEU A 145 4.99 13.71 2.68
N ALA A 146 5.54 14.19 3.80
CA ALA A 146 5.11 15.45 4.39
C ALA A 146 5.35 16.64 3.45
N LEU A 147 6.47 16.66 2.73
CA LEU A 147 6.74 17.68 1.73
C LEU A 147 5.93 17.47 0.44
N ALA A 148 5.70 16.22 0.03
CA ALA A 148 4.85 15.90 -1.12
C ALA A 148 3.41 16.36 -0.92
N ALA A 149 2.91 16.32 0.33
CA ALA A 149 1.61 16.86 0.69
C ALA A 149 1.45 18.32 0.25
N LEU A 150 2.53 19.12 0.24
CA LEU A 150 2.46 20.52 -0.19
C LEU A 150 1.98 20.71 -1.64
N GLY A 151 2.07 19.68 -2.50
CA GLY A 151 1.58 19.73 -3.88
C GLY A 151 0.42 18.79 -4.19
N VAL A 152 -0.23 18.22 -3.17
CA VAL A 152 -1.46 17.43 -3.32
C VAL A 152 -2.62 18.38 -3.58
N ASN A 153 -3.47 18.05 -4.55
CA ASN A 153 -4.68 18.83 -4.82
C ASN A 153 -5.93 17.95 -4.81
N GLN A 154 -6.43 17.67 -3.61
CA GLN A 154 -7.50 16.72 -3.48
C GLN A 154 -8.50 17.08 -2.37
N ALA A 155 -9.01 18.32 -2.38
CA ALA A 155 -10.03 18.79 -1.42
C ALA A 155 -11.25 17.88 -1.36
N SER A 156 -11.75 17.41 -2.51
CA SER A 156 -13.00 16.65 -2.58
C SER A 156 -12.90 15.23 -2.00
N VAL A 157 -11.69 14.68 -1.92
CA VAL A 157 -11.47 13.28 -1.52
C VAL A 157 -10.79 13.18 -0.16
N ILE A 158 -9.83 14.07 0.12
CA ILE A 158 -9.00 14.02 1.34
C ILE A 158 -9.17 15.28 2.20
N GLY A 159 -9.96 16.27 1.75
CA GLY A 159 -10.16 17.53 2.47
C GLY A 159 -8.90 18.39 2.57
N PHE A 160 -7.90 18.15 1.73
CA PHE A 160 -6.60 18.80 1.81
C PHE A 160 -6.11 19.25 0.44
N GLU A 161 -5.68 20.51 0.38
CA GLU A 161 -5.02 21.13 -0.75
C GLU A 161 -3.72 21.75 -0.25
N GLY A 162 -2.62 21.36 -0.88
CA GLY A 162 -1.31 21.86 -0.54
C GLY A 162 -1.07 23.25 -1.14
N PRO A 163 -0.35 24.15 -0.47
CA PRO A 163 -0.16 25.52 -0.96
C PRO A 163 0.56 25.61 -2.32
N LEU A 164 1.30 24.58 -2.74
CA LEU A 164 1.95 24.55 -4.05
C LEU A 164 1.00 24.18 -5.19
N SER A 165 -0.16 23.56 -4.93
CA SER A 165 -1.12 23.23 -5.99
C SER A 165 -1.75 24.49 -6.59
N HIS A 166 -2.10 25.48 -5.74
CA HIS A 166 -2.70 26.73 -6.18
C HIS A 166 -1.77 27.59 -7.04
N VAL A 167 -0.46 27.49 -6.82
CA VAL A 167 0.54 28.20 -7.63
C VAL A 167 0.68 27.57 -9.02
N LEU A 168 0.33 26.30 -9.16
CA LEU A 168 0.52 25.48 -10.36
C LEU A 168 -0.80 25.19 -11.08
N ALA A 169 -1.72 26.17 -11.09
CA ALA A 169 -3.02 26.07 -11.76
C ALA A 169 -3.85 24.86 -11.29
N ASP A 170 -3.84 24.59 -9.99
CA ASP A 170 -4.60 23.52 -9.35
C ASP A 170 -4.23 22.12 -9.87
N ALA A 171 -2.99 21.92 -10.32
CA ALA A 171 -2.47 20.60 -10.67
C ALA A 171 -2.09 19.79 -9.42
N ASP A 172 -2.46 18.50 -9.37
CA ASP A 172 -1.91 17.57 -8.39
C ASP A 172 -0.51 17.10 -8.84
N ILE A 173 0.51 17.53 -8.10
CA ILE A 173 1.89 17.12 -8.31
C ILE A 173 2.44 16.34 -7.11
N GLY A 174 1.56 15.85 -6.22
CA GLY A 174 1.95 15.13 -5.01
C GLY A 174 2.73 13.86 -5.33
N PHE A 175 2.35 13.12 -6.37
CA PHE A 175 3.04 11.89 -6.77
C PHE A 175 4.47 12.12 -7.27
N PRO A 176 4.73 13.01 -8.26
CA PRO A 176 6.09 13.35 -8.65
C PRO A 176 6.93 13.91 -7.50
N LEU A 177 6.35 14.75 -6.63
CA LEU A 177 7.05 15.31 -5.48
C LEU A 177 7.44 14.22 -4.48
N ALA A 178 6.55 13.26 -4.20
CA ALA A 178 6.84 12.13 -3.31
C ALA A 178 8.06 11.33 -3.77
N ILE A 179 8.16 11.06 -5.08
CA ILE A 179 9.31 10.35 -5.67
C ILE A 179 10.59 11.16 -5.51
N ILE A 180 10.57 12.43 -5.95
CA ILE A 180 11.76 13.26 -6.02
C ILE A 180 12.28 13.59 -4.62
N LEU A 181 11.41 14.05 -3.73
CA LEU A 181 11.79 14.52 -2.40
C LEU A 181 12.22 13.37 -1.50
N ALA A 182 11.50 12.24 -1.51
CA ALA A 182 11.92 11.07 -0.74
C ALA A 182 13.31 10.58 -1.19
N GLY A 183 13.57 10.57 -2.50
CA GLY A 183 14.87 10.18 -3.04
C GLY A 183 16.00 11.15 -2.66
N LEU A 184 15.76 12.45 -2.84
CA LEU A 184 16.72 13.51 -2.51
C LEU A 184 17.07 13.53 -1.01
N ILE A 185 16.11 13.24 -0.14
CA ILE A 185 16.34 13.17 1.31
C ILE A 185 17.03 11.87 1.69
N TYR A 186 16.64 10.75 1.08
CA TYR A 186 17.19 9.44 1.41
C TYR A 186 18.69 9.33 1.12
N TYR A 187 19.12 9.81 -0.04
CA TYR A 187 20.52 9.70 -0.47
C TYR A 187 21.56 10.25 0.54
N PRO A 188 21.46 11.52 1.02
CA PRO A 188 22.38 12.04 2.01
C PRO A 188 22.19 11.40 3.39
N LEU A 189 20.95 11.13 3.82
CA LEU A 189 20.68 10.49 5.11
C LEU A 189 21.29 9.09 5.21
N ARG A 190 21.22 8.34 4.12
CA ARG A 190 21.75 6.98 4.06
C ARG A 190 23.29 6.97 4.07
N ARG A 191 23.94 7.93 3.42
CA ARG A 191 25.40 8.12 3.55
C ARG A 191 25.83 8.48 4.97
N TRP A 192 25.05 9.32 5.65
CA TRP A 192 25.28 9.65 7.05
C TRP A 192 25.10 8.43 7.97
N GLU A 193 24.05 7.63 7.74
CA GLU A 193 23.79 6.40 8.50
C GLU A 193 24.95 5.40 8.34
N LEU A 194 25.43 5.20 7.11
CA LEU A 194 26.59 4.36 6.82
C LEU A 194 27.87 4.87 7.50
N ALA A 195 28.11 6.18 7.52
CA ALA A 195 29.27 6.76 8.18
C ALA A 195 29.24 6.58 9.70
N LYS A 196 28.06 6.68 10.32
CA LYS A 196 27.88 6.63 11.77
C LYS A 196 27.80 5.20 12.32
N PHE A 197 27.03 4.33 11.66
CA PHE A 197 26.73 2.98 12.15
C PHE A 197 27.53 1.89 11.44
N LYS A 198 28.20 2.22 10.32
CA LYS A 198 28.93 1.26 9.45
C LYS A 198 28.05 0.08 8.98
N ARG A 199 26.73 0.30 8.89
CA ARG A 199 25.66 -0.68 8.60
C ARG A 199 24.52 0.02 7.84
#